data_AF-A0A969FT60-F1
#
_entry.id   AF-A0A969FT60-F1
#
_cell.length_a   1.000
_cell.length_b   1.000
_cell.length_c   1.000
_cell.angle_alpha   90.00
_cell.angle_beta   90.00
_cell.angle_gamma   90.00
#
_symmetry.space_group_name_H-M   'P 1'
#
loop_
_entity.id
_entity.type
_entity.pdbx_description
1 polymer ?
#
loop_
_entity_poly.entity_id
_entity_poly.type
_entity_poly.pdbx_seq_one_letter_code
_entity_poly.pdbx_strand_id
1 'polypeptide(L)'
;MSYDEIKLDYGLAEEMAQTFRAGVEQLEGTMQEMQSIANTLDDGALRGQGGSAFVDAVRSKLCPSLSRLTEKFDELEKDVLAAIEYMREADAASKGMF
;
A
#
# COMPACT_ATOMS: atom_id res chain seq x y z
N MET A 1 -8.73 -1.95 35.08
CA MET A 1 -7.93 -2.18 33.87
C MET A 1 -7.84 -0.83 33.19
N SER A 2 -6.64 -0.24 33.11
CA SER A 2 -6.44 1.03 32.44
C SER A 2 -6.66 0.80 30.96
N TYR A 3 -7.81 1.19 30.43
CA TYR A 3 -7.91 1.45 29.01
C TYR A 3 -6.95 2.62 28.80
N ASP A 4 -5.72 2.35 28.34
CA ASP A 4 -4.91 3.40 27.73
C ASP A 4 -5.85 4.05 26.73
N GLU A 5 -6.23 5.29 27.01
CA GLU A 5 -7.10 6.10 26.18
C GLU A 5 -6.35 6.20 24.84
N ILE A 6 -6.66 5.31 23.88
CA ILE A 6 -6.13 5.39 22.54
C ILE A 6 -6.75 6.67 21.96
N LYS A 7 -6.11 7.80 22.19
CA LYS A 7 -6.49 9.08 21.59
C LYS A 7 -6.00 9.02 20.15
N LEU A 8 -6.82 8.42 19.30
CA LEU A 8 -6.63 8.48 17.88
C LEU A 8 -6.80 9.95 17.45
N ASP A 9 -5.75 10.54 16.92
CA ASP A 9 -5.87 11.80 16.19
C ASP A 9 -6.53 11.47 14.84
N TYR A 10 -7.82 11.76 14.73
CA TYR A 10 -8.60 11.47 13.52
C TYR A 10 -8.01 12.13 12.27
N GLY A 11 -7.44 13.33 12.39
CA GLY A 11 -6.86 14.04 11.26
C GLY A 11 -5.62 13.32 10.74
N LEU A 12 -4.71 12.96 11.65
CA LEU A 12 -3.51 12.19 11.30
C LEU A 12 -3.83 10.78 10.79
N ALA A 13 -4.86 10.13 11.35
CA ALA A 13 -5.30 8.82 10.90
C ALA A 13 -5.89 8.87 9.48
N GLU A 14 -6.72 9.88 9.17
CA GLU A 14 -7.25 10.10 7.83
C GLU A 14 -6.14 10.42 6.82
N GLU A 15 -5.17 11.25 7.18
CA GLU A 15 -4.00 11.56 6.35
C GLU A 15 -3.16 10.30 6.09
N MET A 16 -2.99 9.44 7.09
CA MET A 16 -2.27 8.18 6.96
C MET A 16 -2.98 7.21 6.01
N ALA A 17 -4.31 7.07 6.11
CA ALA A 17 -5.10 6.26 5.18
C ALA A 17 -4.98 6.79 3.73
N GLN A 18 -5.07 8.11 3.54
CA GLN A 18 -4.86 8.72 2.22
C GLN A 18 -3.45 8.47 1.67
N THR A 19 -2.44 8.51 2.53
CA THR A 19 -1.04 8.25 2.16
C THR A 19 -0.86 6.80 1.70
N PHE A 20 -1.44 5.82 2.39
CA PHE A 20 -1.40 4.42 1.96
C PHE A 20 -2.06 4.22 0.60
N ARG A 21 -3.24 4.81 0.40
CA ARG A 21 -3.96 4.76 -0.87
C ARG A 21 -3.15 5.36 -2.03
N ALA A 22 -2.59 6.55 -1.84
CA ALA A 22 -1.73 7.18 -2.85
C ALA A 22 -0.48 6.33 -3.13
N GLY A 23 0.06 5.69 -2.11
CA GLY A 23 1.16 4.73 -2.24
C GLY A 23 0.80 3.51 -3.08
N VAL A 24 -0.40 2.95 -2.91
CA VAL A 24 -0.92 1.85 -3.75
C VAL A 24 -0.92 2.26 -5.22
N GLU A 25 -1.52 3.40 -5.55
CA GLU A 25 -1.61 3.90 -6.93
C GLU A 25 -0.22 4.12 -7.55
N GLN A 26 0.72 4.68 -6.78
CA GLN A 26 2.10 4.89 -7.24
C GLN A 26 2.84 3.57 -7.48
N LEU A 27 2.67 2.57 -6.60
CA LEU A 27 3.31 1.26 -6.73
C LEU A 27 2.75 0.49 -7.92
N GLU A 28 1.43 0.55 -8.16
CA GLU A 28 0.78 -0.03 -9.34
C GLU A 28 1.30 0.59 -10.63
N GLY A 29 1.40 1.92 -10.69
CA GLY A 29 2.00 2.63 -11.83
C GLY A 29 3.45 2.20 -12.08
N THR A 30 4.26 2.12 -11.02
CA THR A 30 5.65 1.66 -11.10
C THR A 30 5.74 0.23 -11.65
N MET A 31 4.87 -0.68 -11.18
CA MET A 31 4.84 -2.06 -11.70
C MET A 31 4.50 -2.11 -13.19
N GLN A 32 3.50 -1.32 -13.63
CA GLN A 32 3.11 -1.26 -15.04
C GLN A 32 4.26 -0.74 -15.92
N GLU A 33 4.94 0.31 -15.49
CA GLU A 33 6.10 0.86 -16.20
C GLU A 33 7.24 -0.16 -16.29
N MET A 34 7.59 -0.82 -15.18
CA MET A 34 8.66 -1.82 -15.15
C MET A 34 8.33 -3.02 -16.04
N GLN A 35 7.07 -3.47 -16.06
CA GLN A 35 6.62 -4.54 -16.95
C GLN A 35 6.69 -4.12 -18.43
N SER A 36 6.34 -2.87 -18.74
CA SER A 36 6.46 -2.32 -20.10
C SER A 36 7.92 -2.27 -20.57
N ILE A 37 8.83 -1.82 -19.71
CA ILE A 37 10.28 -1.83 -19.99
C ILE A 37 10.76 -3.28 -20.20
N ALA A 38 10.37 -4.21 -19.32
CA ALA A 38 10.75 -5.61 -19.46
C ALA A 38 10.27 -6.20 -20.79
N ASN A 39 9.03 -5.93 -21.21
CA ASN A 39 8.51 -6.38 -22.51
C ASN A 39 9.31 -5.79 -23.68
N THR A 40 9.62 -4.50 -23.64
CA THR A 40 10.43 -3.84 -24.67
C THR A 40 11.83 -4.48 -24.80
N LEU A 41 12.44 -4.84 -23.67
CA LEU A 41 13.75 -5.49 -23.67
C LEU A 41 13.66 -6.95 -24.17
N ASP A 42 12.60 -7.66 -23.81
CA ASP A 42 12.30 -9.03 -24.24
C ASP A 42 12.06 -9.11 -25.77
N ASP A 43 11.41 -8.10 -26.35
CA ASP A 43 11.20 -7.94 -27.80
C ASP A 43 12.49 -7.64 -28.59
N GLY A 44 13.62 -7.58 -27.89
CA GLY A 44 14.95 -7.55 -28.49
C GLY A 44 15.57 -6.16 -28.58
N ALA A 45 15.06 -5.18 -27.82
CA ALA A 45 15.74 -3.89 -27.66
C ALA A 45 17.12 -4.05 -26.99
N LEU A 46 17.30 -5.07 -26.13
CA LEU A 46 18.59 -5.40 -25.54
C LEU A 46 18.82 -6.93 -25.58
N ARG A 47 19.43 -7.40 -26.67
CA ARG A 47 19.75 -8.82 -26.87
C ARG A 47 21.05 -9.17 -26.16
N GLY A 48 20.99 -10.15 -25.26
CA GLY A 48 22.15 -10.68 -24.54
C GLY A 48 21.86 -10.95 -23.07
N GLN A 49 22.86 -11.47 -22.35
CA GLN A 49 22.71 -11.93 -20.96
C GLN A 49 22.22 -10.82 -20.00
N GLY A 50 22.60 -9.56 -20.25
CA GLY A 50 22.15 -8.43 -19.43
C GLY A 50 20.66 -8.12 -19.58
N GLY A 51 20.11 -8.24 -20.79
CA GLY A 51 18.68 -7.98 -21.06
C GLY A 51 17.81 -9.08 -20.46
N SER A 52 18.19 -10.33 -20.69
CA SER A 52 17.51 -11.47 -20.08
C SER A 52 17.58 -11.44 -18.55
N ALA A 53 18.72 -11.08 -17.96
CA ALA A 53 18.85 -10.96 -16.51
C ALA A 53 18.00 -9.81 -15.93
N PHE A 54 17.90 -8.68 -16.65
CA PHE A 54 17.03 -7.58 -16.24
C PHE A 54 15.56 -7.96 -16.30
N VAL A 55 15.11 -8.53 -17.42
CA VAL A 55 13.72 -9.00 -17.60
C VAL A 55 13.35 -10.02 -16.53
N ASP A 56 14.25 -10.98 -16.25
CA ASP A 56 14.06 -11.96 -15.20
C ASP A 56 13.98 -11.29 -13.82
N ALA A 57 14.89 -10.36 -13.48
CA ALA A 57 14.86 -9.66 -12.20
C ALA A 57 13.58 -8.84 -11.99
N VAL A 58 13.08 -8.18 -13.04
CA VAL A 58 11.83 -7.43 -12.99
C VAL A 58 10.65 -8.36 -12.73
N ARG A 59 10.51 -9.42 -13.55
CA ARG A 59 9.34 -10.31 -13.51
C ARG A 59 9.33 -11.24 -12.29
N SER A 60 10.49 -11.73 -11.86
CA SER A 60 10.60 -12.73 -10.79
C SER A 60 10.77 -12.14 -9.39
N LYS A 61 11.28 -10.90 -9.26
CA LYS A 61 11.59 -10.30 -7.95
C LYS A 61 10.90 -8.96 -7.74
N LEU A 62 11.11 -8.00 -8.63
CA LEU A 62 10.65 -6.63 -8.41
C LEU A 62 9.12 -6.54 -8.41
N CYS A 63 8.45 -6.91 -9.50
CA CYS A 63 6.99 -6.83 -9.59
C CYS A 63 6.29 -7.64 -8.49
N PRO A 64 6.69 -8.89 -8.18
CA PRO A 64 6.13 -9.63 -7.04
C PRO A 64 6.37 -8.98 -5.67
N SER A 65 7.48 -8.27 -5.49
CA SER A 65 7.75 -7.56 -4.22
C SER A 65 6.94 -6.28 -4.10
N LEU A 66 6.75 -5.57 -5.21
CA LEU A 66 5.86 -4.40 -5.27
C LEU A 66 4.41 -4.82 -5.04
N SER A 67 3.93 -5.91 -5.64
CA SER A 67 2.58 -6.46 -5.38
C SER A 67 2.34 -6.72 -3.89
N ARG A 68 3.28 -7.38 -3.21
CA ARG A 68 3.18 -7.64 -1.77
C ARG A 68 3.18 -6.37 -0.93
N LEU A 69 3.93 -5.35 -1.35
CA LEU A 69 3.93 -4.05 -0.67
C LEU A 69 2.60 -3.32 -0.88
N THR A 70 2.06 -3.35 -2.10
CA THR A 70 0.74 -2.82 -2.45
C THR A 70 -0.35 -3.47 -1.60
N GLU A 71 -0.37 -4.81 -1.51
CA GLU A 71 -1.30 -5.55 -0.65
C GLU A 71 -1.21 -5.10 0.82
N LYS A 72 0.01 -4.83 1.31
CA LYS A 72 0.21 -4.35 2.68
C LYS A 72 -0.26 -2.91 2.88
N PHE A 73 -0.12 -2.04 1.88
CA PHE A 73 -0.65 -0.68 1.99
C PHE A 73 -2.18 -0.67 1.99
N ASP A 74 -2.83 -1.49 1.16
CA ASP A 74 -4.28 -1.66 1.14
C ASP A 74 -4.80 -2.26 2.47
N GLU A 75 -4.09 -3.23 3.06
CA GLU A 75 -4.39 -3.76 4.39
C GLU A 75 -4.29 -2.67 5.47
N LEU A 76 -3.20 -1.89 5.47
CA LEU A 76 -2.99 -0.83 6.45
C LEU A 76 -4.00 0.32 6.30
N GLU A 77 -4.39 0.69 5.08
CA GLU A 77 -5.48 1.66 4.84
C GLU A 77 -6.77 1.20 5.53
N LYS A 78 -7.16 -0.06 5.30
CA LYS A 78 -8.39 -0.64 5.87
C LYS A 78 -8.34 -0.71 7.39
N ASP A 79 -7.20 -1.10 7.96
CA ASP A 79 -7.02 -1.17 9.41
C ASP A 79 -7.15 0.22 10.07
N VAL A 80 -6.59 1.25 9.43
CA VAL A 80 -6.69 2.63 9.92
C VAL A 80 -8.13 3.14 9.85
N LEU A 81 -8.82 2.90 8.74
CA LEU A 81 -10.23 3.28 8.60
C LEU A 81 -11.11 2.56 9.63
N ALA A 82 -10.88 1.27 9.86
CA ALA A 82 -11.59 0.51 10.89
C ALA A 82 -11.32 1.10 12.29
N ALA A 83 -10.08 1.45 12.61
CA ALA A 83 -9.73 2.09 13.88
C ALA A 83 -10.44 3.44 14.07
N ILE A 84 -10.57 4.25 13.01
CA ILE A 84 -11.35 5.49 13.03
C ILE A 84 -12.81 5.21 13.36
N GLU A 85 -13.43 4.22 12.71
CA GLU A 85 -14.84 3.85 12.95
C GLU A 85 -15.06 3.37 14.38
N TYR A 86 -14.23 2.44 14.88
CA TYR A 86 -14.33 1.93 16.25
C TYR A 86 -14.23 3.05 17.30
N MET A 87 -13.32 4.01 17.10
CA MET A 87 -13.16 5.13 18.03
C MET A 87 -14.34 6.09 17.98
N ARG A 88 -14.88 6.39 16.79
CA ARG A 88 -16.08 7.23 16.64
C ARG A 88 -17.30 6.62 17.31
N GLU A 89 -17.49 5.30 17.19
CA GLU A 89 -18.57 4.57 17.85
C GLU A 89 -18.41 4.59 19.37
N ALA A 90 -17.20 4.37 19.89
CA ALA A 90 -16.90 4.42 21.31
C ALA A 90 -17.16 5.83 21.90
N ASP A 91 -16.77 6.89 21.18
CA ASP A 91 -17.03 8.28 21.56
C ASP A 91 -18.54 8.59 21.57
N ALA A 92 -19.29 8.11 20.58
CA ALA A 92 -20.74 8.31 20.49
C ALA A 92 -21.50 7.57 21.61
N ALA A 93 -21.13 6.32 21.89
CA ALA A 93 -21.70 5.54 22.98
C ALA A 93 -21.42 6.20 24.35
N SER A 94 -20.20 6.69 24.55
CA SER A 94 -19.82 7.39 25.79
C SER A 94 -20.62 8.67 25.99
N LYS A 95 -20.85 9.47 24.93
CA LYS A 95 -21.68 10.68 25.00
C LYS A 95 -23.17 10.41 25.27
N GLY A 96 -23.68 9.22 24.95
CA GLY A 96 -25.07 8.84 25.22
C GLY A 96 -25.34 8.37 26.65
N MET A 97 -24.30 8.09 27.45
CA MET A 97 -24.43 7.62 28.83
C MET A 97 -24.29 8.72 29.89
N PHE A 98 -24.01 9.96 29.50
CA PHE A 98 -23.93 11.15 30.36
C PHE A 98 -24.98 12.18 29.94
#